data_AF-A0A954NUL2-F1
#
_entry.id   AF-A0A954NUL2-F1
#
_cell.length_a   1.000
_cell.length_b   1.000
_cell.length_c   1.000
_cell.angle_alpha   90.00
_cell.angle_beta   90.00
_cell.angle_gamma   90.00
#
_symmetry.space_group_name_H-M   'P 1'
#
loop_
_entity.id
_entity.type
_entity.pdbx_description
1 polymer ?
#
loop_
_entity_poly.entity_id
_entity_poly.type
_entity_poly.pdbx_seq_one_letter_code
_entity_poly.pdbx_strand_id
1 'polypeptide(L)'
;MSWLPGITTPLAAWFFALLVPLVVFYFLKLRRPRMEIPSLALWQSVIEDQRVNSPFQKFKRNLLLLLQVACLCLLVLAAMQPFVRGGAETATYLPILIDNSASMAATDAKGQSRLDVAKDEVRQIVEHLLSDQRVTLISVSDSAQRLTEFTDNRRILLDALDSIKVDEVPSRPEEGLQLAQALARTFDISTVRFYSDGNLPTRPDGAGKPMAVVDFDLPFDLQFHKLDESAANIGITALNARKSDENRWDVFVRIEGSAAGQTAAKVQLSANGEPVGSPESVVLEAGQSQRLVFRYDSSDAASLVVRLQPDGTDSLAADNVAYLELPISRPLSVYCPTELVSYRHSL
;
A
#
# COMPACT_ATOMS: atom_id res chain seq x y z
N MET A 1 -0.64 22.22 19.82
CA MET A 1 0.79 21.99 20.08
C MET A 1 1.16 22.60 21.44
N SER A 2 1.30 21.79 22.49
CA SER A 2 1.82 22.29 23.77
C SER A 2 3.35 22.34 23.70
N TRP A 3 3.90 23.51 23.40
CA TRP A 3 5.34 23.79 23.37
C TRP A 3 6.03 23.74 24.75
N LEU A 4 5.30 23.39 25.81
CA LEU A 4 5.83 23.36 27.16
C LEU A 4 6.64 22.07 27.36
N PRO A 5 7.95 22.15 27.67
CA PRO A 5 8.77 20.98 27.98
C PRO A 5 8.17 20.23 29.18
N GLY A 6 8.13 18.90 29.08
CA GLY A 6 7.82 18.05 30.21
C GLY A 6 8.99 18.03 31.20
N ILE A 7 8.70 17.73 32.46
CA ILE A 7 9.70 17.61 33.53
C ILE A 7 9.55 16.20 34.11
N THR A 8 10.60 15.37 34.06
CA THR A 8 10.54 13.98 34.59
C THR A 8 10.59 13.98 36.11
N THR A 9 11.35 14.91 36.71
CA THR A 9 11.63 14.97 38.15
C THR A 9 11.23 16.33 38.74
N PRO A 10 9.91 16.64 38.85
CA PRO A 10 9.45 17.95 39.33
C PRO A 10 9.90 18.27 40.77
N LEU A 11 10.16 17.25 41.58
CA LEU A 11 10.70 17.38 42.94
C LEU A 11 12.08 18.03 42.98
N ALA A 12 12.88 17.97 41.91
CA ALA A 12 14.18 18.63 41.86
C ALA A 12 14.07 20.16 41.94
N ALA A 13 12.89 20.75 41.67
CA ALA A 13 12.66 22.18 41.82
C ALA A 13 12.87 22.68 43.27
N TRP A 14 12.74 21.82 44.28
CA TRP A 14 13.03 22.20 45.67
C TRP A 14 14.48 22.64 45.89
N PHE A 15 15.43 22.22 45.04
CA PHE A 15 16.81 22.66 45.12
C PHE A 15 17.01 24.14 44.81
N PHE A 16 16.03 24.84 44.21
CA PHE A 16 16.08 26.30 44.11
C PHE A 16 16.12 26.99 45.47
N ALA A 17 15.66 26.34 46.55
CA ALA A 17 15.78 26.86 47.91
C ALA A 17 17.25 27.12 48.33
N LEU A 18 18.24 26.47 47.69
CA LEU A 18 19.66 26.72 47.91
C LEU A 18 20.13 28.12 47.48
N LEU A 19 19.33 28.86 46.70
CA LEU A 19 19.61 30.26 46.40
C LEU A 19 19.55 31.14 47.66
N VAL A 20 18.69 30.82 48.63
CA VAL A 20 18.54 31.58 49.87
C VAL A 20 19.84 31.60 50.68
N PRO A 21 20.42 30.45 51.09
CA PRO A 21 21.68 30.45 51.81
C PRO A 21 22.83 31.05 50.98
N LEU A 22 22.87 30.84 49.65
CA LEU A 22 23.89 31.42 48.77
C LEU A 22 23.91 32.96 48.86
N VAL A 23 22.73 33.59 48.78
CA VAL A 23 22.57 35.04 48.89
C VAL A 23 22.84 35.52 50.31
N VAL A 24 22.38 34.79 51.32
CA VAL A 24 22.63 35.11 52.74
C VAL A 24 24.13 35.09 53.06
N PHE A 25 24.88 34.08 52.60
CA PHE A 25 26.35 34.03 52.76
C PHE A 25 27.06 35.19 52.08
N TYR A 26 26.55 35.65 50.93
CA TYR A 26 27.08 36.84 50.26
C TYR A 26 26.96 38.09 51.14
N PHE A 27 25.80 38.30 51.78
CA PHE A 27 25.58 39.45 52.67
C PHE A 27 26.30 39.33 54.02
N LEU A 28 26.43 38.12 54.58
CA LEU A 28 27.17 37.87 55.83
C LEU A 28 28.66 38.17 55.71
N LYS A 29 29.24 38.10 54.51
CA LYS A 29 30.65 38.44 54.26
C LYS A 29 30.88 39.95 54.14
N LEU A 30 30.32 40.74 55.05
CA LEU A 30 30.58 42.17 55.15
C LEU A 30 31.89 42.42 55.92
N ARG A 31 33.04 42.15 55.29
CA ARG A 31 34.33 42.54 55.87
C ARG A 31 34.49 44.05 55.74
N ARG A 32 34.42 44.76 56.87
CA ARG A 32 34.86 46.17 56.95
C ARG A 32 36.37 46.17 57.19
N PRO A 33 37.22 46.48 56.20
CA PRO A 33 38.64 46.64 56.46
C PRO A 33 38.82 47.81 57.44
N ARG A 34 39.52 47.56 58.54
CA ARG A 34 39.95 48.65 59.44
C ARG A 34 41.18 49.28 58.79
N MET A 35 41.07 50.56 58.46
CA MET A 35 42.18 51.34 57.90
C MET A 35 42.50 52.43 58.91
N GLU A 36 43.75 52.52 59.35
CA GLU A 36 44.19 53.61 60.21
C GLU A 36 44.38 54.86 59.35
N ILE A 37 43.77 55.96 59.77
CA ILE A 37 43.76 57.22 59.01
C ILE A 37 44.21 58.34 59.95
N PRO A 38 45.10 59.27 59.54
CA PRO A 38 45.69 60.25 60.45
C PRO A 38 44.74 61.32 61.01
N SER A 39 43.54 61.49 60.43
CA SER A 39 42.55 62.48 60.89
C SER A 39 41.12 62.08 60.51
N LEU A 40 40.19 62.28 61.45
CA LEU A 40 38.75 62.00 61.29
C LEU A 40 37.96 63.22 60.77
N ALA A 41 38.58 64.41 60.68
CA ALA A 41 37.89 65.65 60.37
C ALA A 41 37.25 65.67 58.97
N LEU A 42 37.89 65.04 57.98
CA LEU A 42 37.38 64.94 56.60
C LEU A 42 36.38 63.79 56.39
N TRP A 43 36.22 62.89 57.36
CA TRP A 43 35.34 61.72 57.26
C TRP A 43 33.92 61.97 57.77
N GLN A 44 33.70 62.99 58.62
CA GLN A 44 32.36 63.33 59.11
C GLN A 44 31.40 63.72 57.98
N SER A 45 31.87 64.44 56.96
CA SER A 45 31.09 64.82 55.78
C SER A 45 30.77 63.66 54.83
N VAL A 46 31.61 62.62 54.78
CA VAL A 46 31.39 61.42 53.94
C VAL A 46 30.41 60.44 54.59
N ILE A 47 30.29 60.46 55.92
CA ILE A 47 29.36 59.59 56.67
C ILE A 47 27.90 60.06 56.49
N GLU A 48 27.66 61.36 56.29
CA GLU A 48 26.33 61.89 55.96
C GLU A 48 25.85 61.44 54.56
N ASP A 49 26.76 61.35 53.59
CA ASP A 49 26.47 60.90 52.21
C ASP A 49 26.22 59.38 52.09
N GLN A 50 26.65 58.56 53.06
CA GLN A 50 26.48 57.10 52.98
C GLN A 50 25.04 56.62 53.20
N ARG A 51 24.10 57.49 53.58
CA ARG A 51 22.69 57.09 53.80
C ARG A 51 21.91 56.76 52.53
N VAL A 52 22.49 56.89 51.33
CA VAL A 52 21.79 56.66 50.05
C VAL A 52 22.23 55.38 49.32
N ASN A 53 23.27 54.67 49.78
CA ASN A 53 23.70 53.44 49.11
C ASN A 53 22.89 52.21 49.53
N SER A 54 21.82 51.98 48.78
CA SER A 54 20.97 50.80 48.86
C SER A 54 21.78 49.50 48.70
N PRO A 55 21.54 48.47 49.54
CA PRO A 55 22.22 47.17 49.46
C PRO A 55 22.10 46.51 48.07
N PHE A 56 21.08 46.89 47.29
CA PHE A 56 20.83 46.37 45.94
C PHE A 56 21.78 46.91 44.86
N GLN A 57 22.47 48.04 45.06
CA GLN A 57 23.46 48.52 44.08
C GLN A 57 24.71 47.63 44.03
N LYS A 58 25.06 46.98 45.15
CA LYS A 58 26.20 46.04 45.20
C LYS A 58 25.93 44.75 44.43
N PHE A 59 24.66 44.33 44.33
CA PHE A 59 24.24 43.15 43.59
C PHE A 59 24.57 43.25 42.09
N LYS A 60 24.42 44.46 41.51
CA LYS A 60 24.78 44.72 40.10
C LYS A 60 26.28 44.66 39.82
N ARG A 61 27.15 44.79 40.83
CA ARG A 61 28.61 44.90 40.66
C ARG A 61 29.37 43.60 40.91
N ASN A 62 28.71 42.52 41.33
CA ASN A 62 29.38 41.25 41.61
C ASN A 62 29.02 40.18 40.55
N LEU A 63 29.77 40.20 39.44
CA LEU A 63 29.64 39.22 38.36
C LEU A 63 29.78 37.77 38.86
N LEU A 64 30.61 37.54 39.89
CA LEU A 64 30.82 36.21 40.47
C LEU A 64 29.55 35.67 41.14
N LEU A 65 28.77 36.51 41.81
CA LEU A 65 27.51 36.10 42.44
C LEU A 65 26.47 35.74 41.36
N LEU A 66 26.38 36.53 40.29
CA LEU A 66 25.50 36.25 39.16
C LEU A 66 25.86 34.91 38.48
N LEU A 67 27.16 34.64 38.30
CA LEU A 67 27.65 33.37 37.78
C LEU A 67 27.31 32.18 38.70
N GLN A 68 27.44 32.34 40.01
CA GLN A 68 27.07 31.30 40.98
C GLN A 68 25.57 31.00 40.96
N VAL A 69 24.74 32.05 40.91
CA VAL A 69 23.28 31.91 40.78
C VAL A 69 22.93 31.22 39.46
N ALA A 70 23.51 31.65 38.33
CA ALA A 70 23.27 31.04 37.03
C ALA A 70 23.69 29.56 37.00
N CYS A 71 24.86 29.23 37.56
CA CYS A 71 25.35 27.86 37.67
C CYS A 71 24.39 26.99 38.50
N LEU A 72 23.95 27.48 39.65
CA LEU A 72 22.98 26.76 40.48
C LEU A 72 21.66 26.55 39.74
N CYS A 73 21.14 27.57 39.07
CA CYS A 73 19.92 27.44 38.26
C CYS A 73 20.09 26.40 37.15
N LEU A 74 21.23 26.37 36.46
CA LEU A 74 21.52 25.38 35.42
C LEU A 74 21.63 23.96 36.00
N LEU A 75 22.25 23.79 37.17
CA LEU A 75 22.32 22.49 37.84
C LEU A 75 20.94 21.99 38.28
N VAL A 76 20.10 22.89 38.81
CA VAL A 76 18.72 22.53 39.19
C VAL A 76 17.90 22.19 37.96
N LEU A 77 18.04 22.95 36.85
CA LEU A 77 17.40 22.61 35.58
C LEU A 77 17.90 21.27 35.02
N ALA A 78 19.20 20.99 35.09
CA ALA A 78 19.73 19.69 34.68
C ALA A 78 19.18 18.54 35.54
N ALA A 79 19.04 18.75 36.85
CA ALA A 79 18.46 17.78 37.78
C ALA A 79 16.95 17.57 37.57
N MET A 80 16.22 18.60 37.12
CA MET A 80 14.82 18.52 36.71
C MET A 80 14.62 17.75 35.40
N GLN A 81 15.69 17.52 34.63
CA GLN A 81 15.66 16.81 33.35
C GLN A 81 14.49 17.25 32.44
N PRO A 82 14.46 18.53 32.04
CA PRO A 82 13.44 19.01 31.10
C PRO A 82 13.61 18.28 29.78
N PHE A 83 12.52 17.69 29.29
CA PHE A 83 12.47 17.05 28.00
C PHE A 83 11.46 17.76 27.12
N VAL A 84 11.83 17.99 25.87
CA VAL A 84 10.85 18.32 24.85
C VAL A 84 10.13 17.02 24.53
N ARG A 85 8.82 16.97 24.76
CA ARG A 85 8.00 15.93 24.13
C ARG A 85 8.13 16.16 22.63
N GLY A 86 9.02 15.43 21.96
CA GLY A 86 8.78 15.11 20.57
C GLY A 86 7.37 14.54 20.56
N GLY A 87 6.49 15.09 19.72
CA GLY A 87 5.31 14.31 19.37
C GLY A 87 5.85 12.93 19.02
N ALA A 88 5.15 11.86 19.42
CA ALA A 88 5.22 10.69 18.56
C ALA A 88 5.04 11.27 17.16
N GLU A 89 6.05 11.17 16.29
CA GLU A 89 5.79 11.37 14.88
C GLU A 89 4.64 10.41 14.63
N THR A 90 3.43 10.94 14.48
CA THR A 90 2.28 10.13 14.14
C THR A 90 2.60 9.69 12.74
N ALA A 91 3.31 8.56 12.64
CA ALA A 91 3.80 8.08 11.39
C ALA A 91 2.56 7.83 10.54
N THR A 92 2.44 8.52 9.42
CA THR A 92 1.32 8.33 8.52
C THR A 92 1.56 7.00 7.82
N TYR A 93 0.75 6.00 8.17
CA TYR A 93 0.84 4.66 7.62
C TYR A 93 0.07 4.61 6.29
N LEU A 94 0.78 4.32 5.19
CA LEU A 94 0.21 4.29 3.85
C LEU A 94 0.38 2.90 3.21
N PRO A 95 -0.66 2.06 3.22
CA PRO A 95 -0.71 0.86 2.39
C PRO A 95 -0.90 1.20 0.92
N ILE A 96 -0.08 0.57 0.08
CA ILE A 96 -0.19 0.63 -1.37
C ILE A 96 -0.44 -0.79 -1.89
N LEU A 97 -1.61 -1.01 -2.45
CA LEU A 97 -2.02 -2.25 -3.09
C LEU A 97 -1.72 -2.13 -4.58
N ILE A 98 -1.05 -3.13 -5.14
CA ILE A 98 -0.65 -3.17 -6.54
C ILE A 98 -1.23 -4.46 -7.11
N ASP A 99 -2.19 -4.32 -8.02
CA ASP A 99 -2.69 -5.42 -8.80
C ASP A 99 -1.57 -5.96 -9.70
N ASN A 100 -1.36 -7.26 -9.69
CA ASN A 100 -0.40 -7.95 -10.56
C ASN A 100 -1.05 -9.15 -11.28
N SER A 101 -2.37 -9.14 -11.45
CA SER A 101 -3.14 -10.14 -12.21
C SER A 101 -2.83 -10.13 -13.71
N ALA A 102 -3.35 -11.12 -14.44
CA ALA A 102 -3.04 -11.34 -15.85
C ALA A 102 -3.29 -10.10 -16.72
N SER A 103 -4.37 -9.36 -16.45
CA SER A 103 -4.73 -8.17 -17.22
C SER A 103 -3.78 -6.98 -17.01
N MET A 104 -2.93 -7.02 -15.97
CA MET A 104 -1.88 -6.03 -15.75
C MET A 104 -0.68 -6.20 -16.68
N ALA A 105 -0.57 -7.34 -17.39
CA ALA A 105 0.41 -7.51 -18.48
C ALA A 105 0.02 -6.76 -19.76
N ALA A 106 -1.21 -6.22 -19.85
CA ALA A 106 -1.65 -5.53 -21.04
C ALA A 106 -0.73 -4.34 -21.37
N THR A 107 -0.23 -4.26 -22.60
CA THR A 107 0.71 -3.23 -23.04
C THR A 107 0.06 -2.09 -23.80
N ASP A 108 0.59 -0.88 -23.64
CA ASP A 108 0.22 0.28 -24.44
C ASP A 108 0.87 0.27 -25.85
N ALA A 109 0.56 1.28 -26.66
CA ALA A 109 1.15 1.44 -27.99
C ALA A 109 2.69 1.66 -27.98
N LYS A 110 3.29 1.96 -26.82
CA LYS A 110 4.74 2.11 -26.64
C LYS A 110 5.40 0.82 -26.12
N GLY A 111 4.61 -0.22 -25.84
CA GLY A 111 5.08 -1.50 -25.31
C GLY A 111 5.27 -1.52 -23.78
N GLN A 112 4.77 -0.53 -23.05
CA GLN A 112 4.82 -0.49 -21.59
C GLN A 112 3.58 -1.19 -21.01
N SER A 113 3.76 -2.10 -20.06
CA SER A 113 2.63 -2.80 -19.41
C SER A 113 1.92 -1.93 -18.38
N ARG A 114 0.65 -2.23 -18.07
CA ARG A 114 -0.06 -1.55 -16.96
C ARG A 114 0.68 -1.71 -15.63
N LEU A 115 1.24 -2.89 -15.36
CA LEU A 115 2.05 -3.10 -14.17
C LEU A 115 3.27 -2.17 -14.13
N ASP A 116 3.93 -1.95 -15.27
CA ASP A 116 5.07 -1.02 -15.34
C ASP A 116 4.64 0.41 -15.02
N VAL A 117 3.49 0.86 -15.54
CA VAL A 117 2.93 2.19 -15.22
C VAL A 117 2.65 2.31 -13.72
N ALA A 118 2.01 1.29 -13.11
CA ALA A 118 1.78 1.27 -11.67
C ALA A 118 3.09 1.32 -10.87
N LYS A 119 4.10 0.54 -11.27
CA LYS A 119 5.43 0.54 -10.64
C LYS A 119 6.10 1.89 -10.76
N ASP A 120 5.98 2.58 -11.88
CA ASP A 120 6.53 3.92 -12.06
C ASP A 120 5.86 4.97 -11.16
N GLU A 121 4.53 4.94 -11.06
CA GLU A 121 3.78 5.83 -10.14
C GLU A 121 4.12 5.55 -8.67
N VAL A 122 4.19 4.29 -8.27
CA VAL A 122 4.57 3.90 -6.91
C VAL A 122 6.03 4.25 -6.61
N ARG A 123 6.93 4.10 -7.59
CA ARG A 123 8.33 4.49 -7.46
C ARG A 123 8.46 5.99 -7.16
N GLN A 124 7.70 6.85 -7.86
CA GLN A 124 7.67 8.28 -7.58
C GLN A 124 7.23 8.59 -6.14
N ILE A 125 6.25 7.86 -5.61
CA ILE A 125 5.80 8.01 -4.21
C ILE A 125 6.92 7.65 -3.24
N VAL A 126 7.60 6.52 -3.47
CA VAL A 126 8.69 6.05 -2.62
C VAL A 126 9.89 7.00 -2.66
N GLU A 127 10.19 7.60 -3.81
CA GLU A 127 11.29 8.57 -3.97
C GLU A 127 11.01 9.90 -3.25
N HIS A 128 9.75 10.31 -3.19
CA HIS A 128 9.29 11.56 -2.56
C HIS A 128 8.70 11.34 -1.16
N LEU A 129 9.00 10.21 -0.52
CA LEU A 129 8.52 9.86 0.81
C LEU A 129 8.93 10.92 1.85
N LEU A 130 7.96 11.43 2.60
CA LEU A 130 8.18 12.35 3.71
C LEU A 130 8.76 11.59 4.92
N SER A 131 9.45 12.32 5.82
CA SER A 131 10.12 11.72 6.98
C SER A 131 9.16 11.09 8.01
N ASP A 132 7.90 11.52 8.02
CA ASP A 132 6.84 11.03 8.90
C ASP A 132 5.94 9.99 8.22
N GLN A 133 6.24 9.55 6.99
CA GLN A 133 5.46 8.54 6.28
C GLN A 133 6.11 7.17 6.36
N ARG A 134 5.30 6.13 6.57
CA ARG A 134 5.72 4.73 6.47
C ARG A 134 4.83 4.01 5.49
N VAL A 135 5.43 3.37 4.50
CA VAL A 135 4.71 2.66 3.44
C VAL A 135 4.85 1.15 3.60
N THR A 136 3.80 0.43 3.24
CA THR A 136 3.82 -1.03 3.04
C THR A 136 3.31 -1.32 1.63
N LEU A 137 3.99 -2.23 0.92
CA LEU A 137 3.57 -2.66 -0.41
C LEU A 137 2.85 -4.01 -0.29
N ILE A 138 1.68 -4.11 -0.93
CA ILE A 138 0.84 -5.30 -0.97
C ILE A 138 0.61 -5.64 -2.44
N SER A 139 1.02 -6.83 -2.89
CA SER A 139 0.65 -7.34 -4.21
C SER A 139 -0.72 -8.03 -4.15
N VAL A 140 -1.50 -7.90 -5.22
CA VAL A 140 -2.84 -8.45 -5.34
C VAL A 140 -3.00 -9.16 -6.68
N SER A 141 -3.13 -10.49 -6.65
CA SER A 141 -3.46 -11.31 -7.82
C SER A 141 -4.62 -12.24 -7.46
N ASP A 142 -4.46 -13.57 -7.50
CA ASP A 142 -5.46 -14.51 -6.99
C ASP A 142 -5.47 -14.60 -5.46
N SER A 143 -4.48 -13.97 -4.82
CA SER A 143 -4.33 -13.77 -3.39
C SER A 143 -3.64 -12.44 -3.08
N ALA A 144 -3.71 -11.98 -1.84
CA ALA A 144 -3.00 -10.79 -1.39
C ALA A 144 -1.76 -11.13 -0.55
N GLN A 145 -0.62 -10.53 -0.89
CA GLN A 145 0.64 -10.75 -0.18
C GLN A 145 1.27 -9.43 0.24
N ARG A 146 1.63 -9.33 1.52
CA ARG A 146 2.38 -8.19 2.05
C ARG A 146 3.87 -8.38 1.73
N LEU A 147 4.42 -7.52 0.89
CA LEU A 147 5.81 -7.61 0.44
C LEU A 147 6.78 -6.95 1.42
N THR A 148 6.32 -5.92 2.14
CA THR A 148 7.15 -5.17 3.10
C THR A 148 6.39 -4.89 4.38
N GLU A 149 7.10 -4.84 5.51
CA GLU A 149 6.59 -4.19 6.71
C GLU A 149 6.47 -2.67 6.49
N PHE A 150 5.74 -1.96 7.35
CA PHE A 150 5.67 -0.50 7.29
C PHE A 150 7.05 0.10 7.51
N THR A 151 7.59 0.73 6.49
CA THR A 151 8.97 1.23 6.48
C THR A 151 9.08 2.55 5.72
N ASP A 152 10.06 3.35 6.11
CA ASP A 152 10.53 4.55 5.42
C ASP A 152 11.81 4.26 4.60
N ASN A 153 12.32 3.03 4.66
CA ASN A 153 13.51 2.61 3.95
C ASN A 153 13.21 2.43 2.46
N ARG A 154 13.56 3.45 1.67
CA ARG A 154 13.37 3.50 0.22
C ARG A 154 13.97 2.29 -0.50
N ARG A 155 15.14 1.81 -0.08
CA ARG A 155 15.78 0.66 -0.74
C ARG A 155 14.93 -0.61 -0.60
N ILE A 156 14.41 -0.89 0.59
CA ILE A 156 13.55 -2.06 0.82
C ILE A 156 12.27 -1.96 -0.01
N LEU A 157 11.67 -0.77 -0.09
CA LEU A 157 10.46 -0.54 -0.87
C LEU A 157 10.70 -0.70 -2.37
N LEU A 158 11.80 -0.15 -2.90
CA LEU A 158 12.15 -0.28 -4.32
C LEU A 158 12.52 -1.72 -4.68
N ASP A 159 13.31 -2.41 -3.85
CA ASP A 159 13.67 -3.82 -4.05
C ASP A 159 12.38 -4.70 -4.10
N ALA A 160 11.43 -4.45 -3.20
CA ALA A 160 10.15 -5.15 -3.17
C ALA A 160 9.27 -4.81 -4.38
N LEU A 161 9.20 -3.53 -4.76
CA LEU A 161 8.44 -3.09 -5.94
C LEU A 161 8.98 -3.74 -7.22
N ASP A 162 10.30 -3.78 -7.38
CA ASP A 162 10.95 -4.37 -8.54
C ASP A 162 10.72 -5.90 -8.62
N SER A 163 10.53 -6.56 -7.47
CA SER A 163 10.22 -7.99 -7.40
C SER A 163 8.82 -8.38 -7.91
N ILE A 164 7.89 -7.42 -8.00
CA ILE A 164 6.52 -7.67 -8.47
C ILE A 164 6.54 -8.01 -9.96
N LYS A 165 5.95 -9.17 -10.29
CA LYS A 165 5.76 -9.69 -11.65
C LYS A 165 4.28 -9.98 -11.87
N VAL A 166 3.87 -10.03 -13.13
CA VAL A 166 2.51 -10.44 -13.50
C VAL A 166 2.33 -11.93 -13.22
N ASP A 167 1.24 -12.26 -12.54
CA ASP A 167 0.74 -13.61 -12.38
C ASP A 167 -0.39 -13.84 -13.39
N GLU A 168 -0.37 -14.96 -14.13
CA GLU A 168 -1.40 -15.31 -15.14
C GLU A 168 -2.69 -15.86 -14.48
N VAL A 169 -3.25 -15.09 -13.55
CA VAL A 169 -4.42 -15.43 -12.76
C VAL A 169 -5.39 -14.24 -12.69
N PRO A 170 -6.69 -14.47 -12.42
CA PRO A 170 -7.64 -13.38 -12.20
C PRO A 170 -7.36 -12.64 -10.88
N SER A 171 -7.67 -11.34 -10.86
CA SER A 171 -7.54 -10.49 -9.66
C SER A 171 -8.62 -10.77 -8.62
N ARG A 172 -8.24 -10.73 -7.34
CA ARG A 172 -9.11 -10.77 -6.15
C ARG A 172 -8.83 -9.57 -5.25
N PRO A 173 -9.31 -8.37 -5.61
CA PRO A 173 -9.07 -7.15 -4.83
C PRO A 173 -9.58 -7.24 -3.40
N GLU A 174 -10.58 -8.07 -3.13
CA GLU A 174 -11.19 -8.24 -1.81
C GLU A 174 -10.17 -8.74 -0.79
N GLU A 175 -9.28 -9.66 -1.17
CA GLU A 175 -8.24 -10.19 -0.28
C GLU A 175 -7.24 -9.08 0.11
N GLY A 176 -6.88 -8.21 -0.84
CA GLY A 176 -5.98 -7.08 -0.59
C GLY A 176 -6.59 -6.04 0.34
N LEU A 177 -7.86 -5.71 0.10
CA LEU A 177 -8.60 -4.77 0.94
C LEU A 177 -8.84 -5.32 2.36
N GLN A 178 -9.10 -6.62 2.51
CA GLN A 178 -9.21 -7.28 3.82
C GLN A 178 -7.88 -7.27 4.57
N LEU A 179 -6.76 -7.51 3.88
CA LEU A 179 -5.42 -7.39 4.47
C LEU A 179 -5.15 -5.97 4.96
N ALA A 180 -5.48 -4.95 4.15
CA ALA A 180 -5.38 -3.55 4.57
C ALA A 180 -6.29 -3.23 5.77
N GLN A 181 -7.51 -3.77 5.82
CA GLN A 181 -8.41 -3.63 6.96
C GLN A 181 -7.83 -4.27 8.23
N ALA A 182 -7.16 -5.42 8.12
CA ALA A 182 -6.48 -6.05 9.25
C ALA A 182 -5.33 -5.18 9.77
N LEU A 183 -4.57 -4.53 8.88
CA LEU A 183 -3.51 -3.59 9.25
C LEU A 183 -4.08 -2.36 9.98
N ALA A 184 -5.25 -1.86 9.55
CA ALA A 184 -5.92 -0.71 10.16
C ALA A 184 -6.40 -0.95 11.61
N ARG A 185 -6.43 -2.21 12.07
CA ARG A 185 -6.70 -2.53 13.50
C ARG A 185 -5.50 -2.25 14.40
N THR A 186 -4.29 -2.23 13.83
CA THR A 186 -3.03 -2.07 14.56
C THR A 186 -2.41 -0.68 14.32
N PHE A 187 -2.60 -0.14 13.13
CA PHE A 187 -2.02 1.13 12.68
C PHE A 187 -3.11 2.14 12.35
N ASP A 188 -2.86 3.42 12.63
CA ASP A 188 -3.76 4.51 12.25
C ASP A 188 -3.61 4.80 10.74
N ILE A 189 -4.46 4.13 9.94
CA ILE A 189 -4.45 4.20 8.48
C ILE A 189 -5.65 5.02 8.05
N SER A 190 -5.41 6.22 7.53
CA SER A 190 -6.45 7.10 7.00
C SER A 190 -6.76 6.83 5.53
N THR A 191 -5.78 6.36 4.77
CA THR A 191 -5.87 6.20 3.31
C THR A 191 -5.15 4.95 2.85
N VAL A 192 -5.73 4.25 1.88
CA VAL A 192 -5.13 3.15 1.15
C VAL A 192 -5.14 3.48 -0.35
N ARG A 193 -4.02 3.29 -1.02
CA ARG A 193 -3.93 3.43 -2.48
C ARG A 193 -4.03 2.07 -3.14
N PHE A 194 -4.84 1.94 -4.18
CA PHE A 194 -4.98 0.71 -4.94
C PHE A 194 -4.81 0.98 -6.44
N TYR A 195 -3.81 0.35 -7.04
CA TYR A 195 -3.49 0.42 -8.46
C TYR A 195 -3.99 -0.83 -9.17
N SER A 196 -4.94 -0.70 -10.09
CA SER A 196 -5.53 -1.82 -10.84
C SER A 196 -6.14 -1.32 -12.15
N ASP A 197 -6.44 -2.21 -13.08
CA ASP A 197 -7.17 -1.89 -14.30
C ASP A 197 -8.69 -1.73 -14.09
N GLY A 198 -9.19 -2.07 -12.90
CA GLY A 198 -10.60 -1.95 -12.55
C GLY A 198 -11.49 -3.03 -13.15
N ASN A 199 -10.92 -4.16 -13.59
CA ASN A 199 -11.67 -5.35 -13.97
C ASN A 199 -12.24 -6.08 -12.74
N LEU A 200 -13.11 -5.37 -12.00
CA LEU A 200 -13.71 -5.85 -10.77
C LEU A 200 -15.12 -6.38 -11.06
N PRO A 201 -15.58 -7.42 -10.32
CA PRO A 201 -16.99 -7.79 -10.37
C PRO A 201 -17.84 -6.59 -9.96
N THR A 202 -18.77 -6.19 -10.80
CA THR A 202 -19.67 -5.05 -10.55
C THR A 202 -21.13 -5.49 -10.50
N ARG A 203 -21.93 -4.81 -9.68
CA ARG A 203 -23.39 -4.85 -9.66
C ARG A 203 -23.94 -3.48 -10.06
N PRO A 204 -25.14 -3.39 -10.65
CA PRO A 204 -25.79 -2.11 -10.86
C PRO A 204 -26.09 -1.44 -9.51
N ASP A 205 -25.78 -0.16 -9.38
CA ASP A 205 -26.26 0.68 -8.27
C ASP A 205 -27.75 1.02 -8.44
N GLY A 206 -28.31 1.78 -7.50
CA GLY A 206 -29.70 2.24 -7.57
C GLY A 206 -30.03 3.11 -8.80
N ALA A 207 -29.03 3.58 -9.54
CA ALA A 207 -29.14 4.34 -10.78
C ALA A 207 -28.72 3.54 -12.03
N GLY A 208 -28.40 2.23 -11.89
CA GLY A 208 -27.97 1.36 -12.96
C GLY A 208 -26.50 1.48 -13.37
N LYS A 209 -25.68 2.26 -12.66
CA LYS A 209 -24.23 2.34 -12.90
C LYS A 209 -23.51 1.14 -12.29
N PRO A 210 -22.44 0.64 -12.93
CA PRO A 210 -21.64 -0.43 -12.35
C PRO A 210 -20.96 0.05 -11.06
N MET A 211 -21.22 -0.67 -9.97
CA MET A 211 -20.62 -0.48 -8.65
C MET A 211 -19.92 -1.78 -8.27
N ALA A 212 -18.64 -1.72 -7.90
CA ALA A 212 -17.88 -2.91 -7.52
C ALA A 212 -18.57 -3.67 -6.36
N VAL A 213 -18.58 -5.00 -6.44
CA VAL A 213 -19.16 -5.88 -5.42
C VAL A 213 -18.13 -6.08 -4.30
N VAL A 214 -17.80 -5.02 -3.59
CA VAL A 214 -16.99 -5.09 -2.37
C VAL A 214 -17.92 -4.78 -1.20
N ASP A 215 -18.46 -5.83 -0.58
CA ASP A 215 -19.51 -5.73 0.45
C ASP A 215 -18.92 -5.71 1.87
N PHE A 216 -18.05 -4.74 2.16
CA PHE A 216 -17.58 -4.48 3.52
C PHE A 216 -17.15 -3.03 3.74
N ASP A 217 -17.48 -2.49 4.91
CA ASP A 217 -17.12 -1.13 5.30
C ASP A 217 -15.60 -1.02 5.49
N LEU A 218 -14.97 -0.12 4.73
CA LEU A 218 -13.55 0.20 4.87
C LEU A 218 -13.37 1.26 5.97
N PRO A 219 -12.49 1.04 6.96
CA PRO A 219 -12.19 2.03 8.01
C PRO A 219 -11.28 3.18 7.52
N PHE A 220 -10.98 3.23 6.23
CA PHE A 220 -10.05 4.16 5.58
C PHE A 220 -10.62 4.64 4.23
N ASP A 221 -10.09 5.76 3.73
CA ASP A 221 -10.36 6.25 2.38
C ASP A 221 -9.60 5.41 1.33
N LEU A 222 -10.31 4.89 0.34
CA LEU A 222 -9.72 4.10 -0.75
C LEU A 222 -9.47 5.00 -1.97
N GLN A 223 -8.20 5.31 -2.22
CA GLN A 223 -7.75 5.98 -3.43
C GLN A 223 -7.52 4.96 -4.53
N PHE A 224 -8.54 4.76 -5.37
CA PHE A 224 -8.46 3.86 -6.52
C PHE A 224 -7.82 4.55 -7.73
N HIS A 225 -6.68 4.04 -8.17
CA HIS A 225 -5.94 4.47 -9.35
C HIS A 225 -6.22 3.48 -10.47
N LYS A 226 -7.18 3.82 -11.33
CA LYS A 226 -7.50 3.02 -12.52
C LYS A 226 -6.44 3.24 -13.60
N LEU A 227 -5.87 2.16 -14.10
CA LEU A 227 -4.94 2.17 -15.23
C LEU A 227 -5.73 1.93 -16.52
N ASP A 228 -5.62 2.85 -17.47
CA ASP A 228 -6.46 2.84 -18.66
C ASP A 228 -6.06 1.78 -19.71
N GLU A 229 -7.08 1.30 -20.42
CA GLU A 229 -6.94 0.48 -21.62
C GLU A 229 -6.23 1.26 -22.71
N SER A 230 -5.01 0.85 -23.06
CA SER A 230 -4.16 1.62 -23.98
C SER A 230 -4.04 1.00 -25.38
N ALA A 231 -4.54 -0.22 -25.61
CA ALA A 231 -4.52 -0.87 -26.91
C ALA A 231 -5.68 -1.85 -27.11
N ALA A 232 -5.97 -2.15 -28.39
CA ALA A 232 -6.93 -3.18 -28.78
C ALA A 232 -6.48 -4.56 -28.30
N ASN A 233 -7.43 -5.39 -27.87
CA ASN A 233 -7.20 -6.75 -27.43
C ASN A 233 -8.22 -7.69 -28.07
N ILE A 234 -7.82 -8.91 -28.40
CA ILE A 234 -8.74 -9.97 -28.79
C ILE A 234 -8.32 -11.29 -28.15
N GLY A 235 -9.14 -11.79 -27.23
CA GLY A 235 -8.76 -12.88 -26.36
C GLY A 235 -9.77 -14.03 -26.33
N ILE A 236 -9.29 -15.22 -25.99
CA ILE A 236 -10.15 -16.37 -25.69
C ILE A 236 -10.66 -16.24 -24.26
N THR A 237 -11.96 -16.03 -24.08
CA THR A 237 -12.56 -15.84 -22.75
C THR A 237 -13.31 -17.06 -22.23
N ALA A 238 -13.63 -18.02 -23.10
CA ALA A 238 -14.15 -19.32 -22.67
C ALA A 238 -13.79 -20.44 -23.66
N LEU A 239 -13.46 -21.59 -23.10
CA LEU A 239 -13.26 -22.84 -23.83
C LEU A 239 -14.02 -23.96 -23.13
N ASN A 240 -14.83 -24.71 -23.87
CA ASN A 240 -15.57 -25.85 -23.36
C ASN A 240 -15.73 -26.89 -24.46
N ALA A 241 -15.79 -28.17 -24.11
CA ALA A 241 -16.17 -29.23 -25.05
C ALA A 241 -17.33 -30.03 -24.51
N ARG A 242 -18.30 -30.31 -25.38
CA ARG A 242 -19.45 -31.16 -25.09
C ARG A 242 -19.47 -32.34 -26.04
N LYS A 243 -19.73 -33.52 -25.50
CA LYS A 243 -19.97 -34.72 -26.32
C LYS A 243 -21.30 -34.59 -27.06
N SER A 244 -21.25 -34.69 -28.38
CA SER A 244 -22.41 -34.60 -29.28
C SER A 244 -22.92 -35.99 -29.68
N ASP A 245 -21.99 -36.95 -29.83
CA ASP A 245 -22.24 -38.36 -30.15
C ASP A 245 -21.15 -39.24 -29.51
N GLU A 246 -21.26 -40.57 -29.59
CA GLU A 246 -20.31 -41.53 -28.97
C GLU A 246 -18.84 -41.25 -29.33
N ASN A 247 -18.58 -40.79 -30.55
CA ASN A 247 -17.24 -40.53 -31.08
C ASN A 247 -17.06 -39.08 -31.54
N ARG A 248 -17.86 -38.13 -31.04
CA ARG A 248 -17.81 -36.73 -31.50
C ARG A 248 -17.94 -35.73 -30.36
N TRP A 249 -17.06 -34.73 -30.40
CA TRP A 249 -17.05 -33.58 -29.51
C TRP A 249 -17.32 -32.29 -30.29
N ASP A 250 -18.22 -31.47 -29.76
CA ASP A 250 -18.39 -30.08 -30.16
C ASP A 250 -17.59 -29.20 -29.18
N VAL A 251 -16.55 -28.55 -29.69
CA VAL A 251 -15.65 -27.68 -28.94
C VAL A 251 -16.08 -26.23 -29.16
N PHE A 252 -16.55 -25.60 -28.09
CA PHE A 252 -17.02 -24.22 -28.06
C PHE A 252 -15.90 -23.30 -27.61
N VAL A 253 -15.60 -22.31 -28.45
CA VAL A 253 -14.64 -21.24 -28.15
C VAL A 253 -15.39 -19.92 -28.15
N ARG A 254 -15.26 -19.14 -27.09
CA ARG A 254 -15.74 -17.75 -27.04
C ARG A 254 -14.54 -16.83 -27.13
N ILE A 255 -14.62 -15.90 -28.07
CA ILE A 255 -13.61 -14.89 -28.33
C ILE A 255 -14.26 -13.53 -28.11
N GLU A 256 -13.56 -12.63 -27.44
CA GLU A 256 -14.03 -11.27 -27.17
C GLU A 256 -13.00 -10.25 -27.58
N GLY A 257 -13.47 -9.18 -28.24
CA GLY A 257 -12.67 -8.00 -28.52
C GLY A 257 -12.83 -6.98 -27.40
N SER A 258 -11.77 -6.27 -27.05
CA SER A 258 -11.86 -5.15 -26.11
C SER A 258 -12.73 -4.02 -26.68
N ALA A 259 -13.07 -3.05 -25.84
CA ALA A 259 -13.80 -1.86 -26.27
C ALA A 259 -12.96 -0.96 -27.21
N ALA A 260 -11.66 -1.23 -27.33
CA ALA A 260 -10.73 -0.42 -28.11
C ALA A 260 -10.68 -0.88 -29.58
N GLY A 261 -11.71 -0.52 -30.34
CA GLY A 261 -11.72 -0.63 -31.79
C GLY A 261 -12.01 -2.03 -32.35
N GLN A 262 -11.96 -2.14 -33.68
CA GLN A 262 -12.18 -3.40 -34.40
C GLN A 262 -10.92 -4.27 -34.32
N THR A 263 -11.09 -5.56 -34.05
CA THR A 263 -10.02 -6.55 -34.00
C THR A 263 -10.30 -7.72 -34.94
N ALA A 264 -9.24 -8.33 -35.46
CA ALA A 264 -9.34 -9.48 -36.34
C ALA A 264 -8.29 -10.53 -35.94
N ALA A 265 -8.65 -11.80 -36.04
CA ALA A 265 -7.76 -12.91 -35.71
C ALA A 265 -8.11 -14.18 -36.48
N LYS A 266 -7.13 -15.09 -36.55
CA LYS A 266 -7.32 -16.48 -36.97
C LYS A 266 -7.30 -17.40 -35.76
N VAL A 267 -8.24 -18.34 -35.71
CA VAL A 267 -8.34 -19.30 -34.60
C VAL A 267 -8.18 -20.71 -35.13
N GLN A 268 -7.23 -21.45 -34.54
CA GLN A 268 -6.94 -22.83 -34.89
C GLN A 268 -7.13 -23.72 -33.65
N LEU A 269 -7.93 -24.78 -33.81
CA LEU A 269 -7.95 -25.90 -32.87
C LEU A 269 -6.87 -26.92 -33.28
N SER A 270 -6.12 -27.42 -32.31
CA SER A 270 -5.24 -28.58 -32.45
C SER A 270 -5.58 -29.64 -31.41
N ALA A 271 -5.47 -30.92 -31.77
CA ALA A 271 -5.63 -32.05 -30.88
C ALA A 271 -4.35 -32.87 -30.87
N ASN A 272 -3.77 -33.12 -29.70
CA ASN A 272 -2.52 -33.86 -29.53
C ASN A 272 -1.35 -33.33 -30.39
N GLY A 273 -1.33 -32.02 -30.64
CA GLY A 273 -0.34 -31.34 -31.47
C GLY A 273 -0.69 -31.19 -32.96
N GLU A 274 -1.69 -31.93 -33.45
CA GLU A 274 -2.10 -31.89 -34.87
C GLU A 274 -3.29 -30.94 -35.08
N PRO A 275 -3.32 -30.14 -36.15
CA PRO A 275 -4.42 -29.22 -36.43
C PRO A 275 -5.73 -29.97 -36.75
N VAL A 276 -6.82 -29.54 -36.14
CA VAL A 276 -8.18 -30.02 -36.41
C VAL A 276 -8.88 -29.02 -37.33
N GLY A 277 -9.02 -29.37 -38.60
CA GLY A 277 -9.62 -28.50 -39.61
C GLY A 277 -8.74 -27.31 -40.01
N SER A 278 -9.29 -26.40 -40.81
CA SER A 278 -8.64 -25.16 -41.22
C SER A 278 -8.82 -24.06 -40.15
N PRO A 279 -7.91 -23.06 -40.09
CA PRO A 279 -8.11 -21.89 -39.25
C PRO A 279 -9.41 -21.14 -39.60
N GLU A 280 -10.17 -20.74 -38.59
CA GLU A 280 -11.36 -19.88 -38.71
C GLU A 280 -10.95 -18.41 -38.58
N SER A 281 -11.48 -17.53 -39.43
CA SER A 281 -11.24 -16.08 -39.34
C SER A 281 -12.38 -15.39 -38.58
N VAL A 282 -12.00 -14.54 -37.64
CA VAL A 282 -12.92 -13.78 -36.77
C VAL A 282 -12.61 -12.30 -36.92
N VAL A 283 -13.66 -11.49 -37.07
CA VAL A 283 -13.59 -10.03 -37.08
C VAL A 283 -14.62 -9.52 -36.09
N LEU A 284 -14.17 -8.80 -35.07
CA LEU A 284 -15.01 -8.28 -33.98
C LEU A 284 -14.99 -6.77 -34.01
N GLU A 285 -16.17 -6.15 -33.95
CA GLU A 285 -16.30 -4.74 -33.60
C GLU A 285 -16.03 -4.54 -32.10
N ALA A 286 -15.79 -3.29 -31.70
CA ALA A 286 -15.49 -2.91 -30.31
C ALA A 286 -16.49 -3.51 -29.30
N GLY A 287 -15.97 -4.26 -28.33
CA GLY A 287 -16.74 -4.91 -27.26
C GLY A 287 -17.64 -6.06 -27.71
N GLN A 288 -17.54 -6.53 -28.96
CA GLN A 288 -18.29 -7.69 -29.42
C GLN A 288 -17.62 -9.01 -29.02
N SER A 289 -18.44 -10.06 -29.01
CA SER A 289 -18.01 -11.43 -28.81
C SER A 289 -18.50 -12.32 -29.94
N GLN A 290 -17.70 -13.31 -30.32
CA GLN A 290 -18.08 -14.34 -31.26
C GLN A 290 -17.83 -15.72 -30.67
N ARG A 291 -18.77 -16.64 -30.94
CA ARG A 291 -18.65 -18.04 -30.57
C ARG A 291 -18.32 -18.87 -31.80
N LEU A 292 -17.22 -19.62 -31.72
CA LEU A 292 -16.85 -20.63 -32.70
C LEU A 292 -17.19 -22.03 -32.19
N VAL A 293 -17.47 -22.95 -33.12
CA VAL A 293 -17.73 -24.35 -32.82
C VAL A 293 -16.87 -25.22 -33.74
N PHE A 294 -15.89 -25.90 -33.15
CA PHE A 294 -15.10 -26.89 -33.85
C PHE A 294 -15.65 -28.28 -33.58
N ARG A 295 -15.64 -29.14 -34.59
CA ARG A 295 -16.04 -30.55 -34.46
C ARG A 295 -14.79 -31.41 -34.45
N TYR A 296 -14.66 -32.24 -33.42
CA TYR A 296 -13.56 -33.19 -33.27
C TYR A 296 -14.10 -34.60 -33.11
N ASP A 297 -13.81 -35.45 -34.10
CA ASP A 297 -14.22 -36.85 -34.11
C ASP A 297 -13.17 -37.68 -33.35
N SER A 298 -13.47 -38.06 -32.10
CA SER A 298 -12.63 -38.94 -31.28
C SER A 298 -13.44 -39.59 -30.15
N SER A 299 -13.12 -40.85 -29.87
CA SER A 299 -13.57 -41.62 -28.70
C SER A 299 -12.56 -41.61 -27.55
N ASP A 300 -11.31 -41.23 -27.84
CA ASP A 300 -10.18 -41.33 -26.93
C ASP A 300 -9.95 -40.02 -26.16
N ALA A 301 -9.13 -40.08 -25.12
CA ALA A 301 -8.63 -38.86 -24.51
C ALA A 301 -7.78 -38.08 -25.52
N ALA A 302 -7.92 -36.76 -25.48
CA ALA A 302 -7.13 -35.86 -26.30
C ALA A 302 -6.88 -34.56 -25.54
N SER A 303 -5.67 -34.03 -25.71
CA SER A 303 -5.31 -32.69 -25.26
C SER A 303 -5.64 -31.72 -26.40
N LEU A 304 -6.62 -30.84 -26.17
CA LEU A 304 -7.03 -29.81 -27.12
C LEU A 304 -6.31 -28.50 -26.79
N VAL A 305 -5.82 -27.84 -27.83
CA VAL A 305 -5.22 -26.51 -27.75
C VAL A 305 -5.92 -25.62 -28.77
N VAL A 306 -6.48 -24.51 -28.32
CA VAL A 306 -6.97 -23.45 -29.20
C VAL A 306 -5.95 -22.33 -29.19
N ARG A 307 -5.49 -21.93 -30.39
CA ARG A 307 -4.60 -20.78 -30.58
C ARG A 307 -5.31 -19.70 -31.37
N LEU A 308 -5.27 -18.50 -30.84
CA LEU A 308 -5.70 -17.27 -31.49
C LEU A 308 -4.45 -16.55 -32.00
N GLN A 309 -4.48 -16.16 -33.27
CA GLN A 309 -3.44 -15.40 -33.94
C GLN A 309 -4.04 -14.06 -34.39
N PRO A 310 -3.82 -12.97 -33.64
CA PRO A 310 -4.28 -11.63 -34.02
C PRO A 310 -3.63 -11.17 -35.34
N ASP A 311 -4.39 -10.50 -36.20
CA ASP A 311 -3.89 -9.92 -37.46
C ASP A 311 -3.25 -8.53 -37.23
N GLY A 312 -3.46 -7.92 -36.06
CA GLY A 312 -3.03 -6.55 -35.72
C GLY A 312 -2.49 -6.43 -34.30
N THR A 313 -2.63 -5.23 -33.72
CA THR A 313 -2.21 -4.98 -32.33
C THR A 313 -3.03 -5.82 -31.37
N ASP A 314 -2.33 -6.53 -30.50
CA ASP A 314 -2.91 -7.30 -29.42
C ASP A 314 -2.17 -6.96 -28.13
N SER A 315 -2.93 -6.46 -27.15
CA SER A 315 -2.36 -5.89 -25.94
C SER A 315 -1.97 -6.94 -24.90
N LEU A 316 -2.55 -8.15 -24.95
CA LEU A 316 -2.39 -9.18 -23.92
C LEU A 316 -2.19 -10.55 -24.52
N ALA A 317 -0.93 -11.02 -24.59
CA ALA A 317 -0.64 -12.31 -25.21
C ALA A 317 -1.15 -13.54 -24.42
N ALA A 318 -1.42 -13.38 -23.11
CA ALA A 318 -1.76 -14.47 -22.21
C ALA A 318 -3.13 -15.13 -22.51
N ASP A 319 -4.04 -14.42 -23.20
CA ASP A 319 -5.37 -14.93 -23.55
C ASP A 319 -5.46 -15.49 -24.99
N ASN A 320 -4.32 -15.58 -25.70
CA ASN A 320 -4.26 -16.11 -27.06
C ASN A 320 -4.24 -17.64 -27.13
N VAL A 321 -4.05 -18.33 -26.00
CA VAL A 321 -3.96 -19.79 -25.98
C VAL A 321 -4.82 -20.36 -24.86
N ALA A 322 -5.66 -21.32 -25.20
CA ALA A 322 -6.48 -22.06 -24.24
C ALA A 322 -6.30 -23.56 -24.40
N TYR A 323 -6.28 -24.27 -23.27
CA TYR A 323 -6.07 -25.71 -23.19
C TYR A 323 -7.30 -26.40 -22.62
N LEU A 324 -7.63 -27.59 -23.13
CA LEU A 324 -8.73 -28.40 -22.62
C LEU A 324 -8.41 -29.89 -22.78
N GLU A 325 -8.51 -30.65 -21.70
CA GLU A 325 -8.35 -32.10 -21.73
C GLU A 325 -9.71 -32.79 -21.93
N LEU A 326 -9.81 -33.63 -22.97
CA LEU A 326 -10.97 -34.48 -23.18
C LEU A 326 -10.82 -35.79 -22.39
N PRO A 327 -11.80 -36.14 -21.55
CA PRO A 327 -11.74 -37.36 -20.77
C PRO A 327 -11.99 -38.60 -21.63
N ILE A 328 -11.38 -39.73 -21.24
CA ILE A 328 -11.73 -41.04 -21.79
C ILE A 328 -13.17 -41.37 -21.36
N SER A 329 -14.05 -41.62 -22.32
CA SER A 329 -15.37 -42.18 -22.01
C SER A 329 -15.20 -43.63 -21.56
N ARG A 330 -15.35 -43.87 -20.25
CA ARG A 330 -15.40 -45.24 -19.71
C ARG A 330 -16.84 -45.72 -19.67
N PRO A 331 -17.16 -46.93 -20.15
CA PRO A 331 -18.49 -47.50 -19.96
C PRO A 331 -18.76 -47.65 -18.46
N LEU A 332 -19.86 -47.06 -18.00
CA LEU A 332 -20.32 -47.15 -16.60
C LEU A 332 -21.39 -48.24 -16.52
N SER A 333 -21.10 -49.31 -15.80
CA SER A 333 -22.12 -50.31 -15.47
C SER A 333 -22.99 -49.75 -14.36
N VAL A 334 -24.20 -49.29 -14.71
CA VAL A 334 -25.18 -48.78 -13.75
C VAL A 334 -26.17 -49.91 -13.43
N TYR A 335 -26.25 -50.29 -12.16
CA TYR A 335 -27.32 -51.18 -11.70
C TYR A 335 -28.63 -50.38 -11.65
N CYS A 336 -29.61 -50.77 -12.45
CA CYS A 336 -30.97 -50.25 -12.39
C CYS A 336 -31.86 -51.28 -11.69
N PRO A 337 -32.24 -51.07 -10.41
CA PRO A 337 -33.19 -51.93 -9.72
C PRO A 337 -34.46 -52.13 -10.56
N THR A 338 -34.91 -53.38 -10.67
CA THR A 338 -36.12 -53.76 -11.41
C THR A 338 -37.41 -53.17 -10.81
N GLU A 339 -37.33 -52.67 -9.58
CA GLU A 339 -38.43 -52.01 -8.86
C GLU A 339 -38.57 -50.51 -9.20
N LEU A 340 -37.57 -49.90 -9.87
CA LEU A 340 -37.66 -48.51 -10.29
C LEU A 340 -38.69 -48.35 -11.42
N VAL A 341 -39.60 -47.37 -11.26
CA VAL A 341 -40.64 -47.04 -12.25
C VAL A 341 -40.04 -46.73 -13.64
N SER A 342 -38.83 -46.15 -13.67
CA SER A 342 -38.06 -45.82 -14.88
C SER A 342 -37.46 -47.03 -15.61
N TYR A 343 -37.40 -48.22 -14.99
CA TYR A 343 -36.88 -49.44 -15.61
C TYR A 343 -37.68 -49.88 -16.85
N ARG A 344 -38.98 -49.56 -16.92
CA ARG A 344 -39.83 -49.93 -18.06
C ARG A 344 -39.55 -49.14 -19.35
N HIS A 345 -38.77 -48.06 -19.27
CA HIS A 345 -38.43 -47.20 -20.41
C HIS A 345 -36.96 -47.29 -20.84
N SER A 346 -36.15 -48.15 -20.20
CA SER A 346 -34.70 -48.26 -20.41
C SER A 346 -34.26 -49.52 -21.17
N LEU A 347 -35.20 -50.29 -21.73
CA LEU A 347 -34.97 -51.38 -22.69
C LEU A 347 -35.54 -50.93 -24.04
#